data_AF-A0A369QY00-F1
#
_entry.id   AF-A0A369QY00-F1
#
_cell.length_a   1.000
_cell.length_b   1.000
_cell.length_c   1.000
_cell.angle_alpha   90.00
_cell.angle_beta   90.00
_cell.angle_gamma   90.00
#
_symmetry.space_group_name_H-M   'P 1'
#
loop_
_entity.id
_entity.type
_entity.pdbx_description
1 polymer ?
#
loop_
_entity_poly.entity_id
_entity_poly.type
_entity_poly.pdbx_seq_one_letter_code
_entity_poly.pdbx_strand_id
1 'polypeptide(L)' 'MSSDYAIKDIALAGFGRREIEIAETEMPGLMALREEYGAAQPLKGARIA' A
#
# COMPACT_ATOMS: atom_id res chain seq x y z
N MET A 1 11.77 8.28 -13.35
CA MET A 1 11.75 7.88 -11.94
C MET A 1 12.45 6.54 -11.85
N SER A 2 13.63 6.47 -11.22
CA SER A 2 14.27 5.17 -10.95
C SER A 2 13.64 4.63 -9.68
N SER A 3 12.71 3.69 -9.82
CA SER A 3 12.24 2.90 -8.70
C SER A 3 13.16 1.69 -8.63
N ASP A 4 14.10 1.71 -7.69
CA ASP A 4 15.01 0.59 -7.50
C ASP A 4 14.23 -0.54 -6.82
N TYR A 5 13.87 -1.58 -7.58
CA TYR A 5 13.23 -2.80 -7.08
C TYR A 5 13.82 -4.02 -7.76
N ALA A 6 13.93 -5.13 -7.03
CA ALA A 6 14.34 -6.43 -7.55
C ALA A 6 13.21 -7.44 -7.27
N ILE A 7 12.34 -7.64 -8.27
CA ILE A 7 11.19 -8.53 -8.18
C ILE A 7 11.25 -9.61 -9.25
N LYS A 8 10.51 -10.70 -9.05
CA LYS A 8 10.52 -11.84 -9.97
C LYS A 8 9.89 -11.52 -11.33
N ASP A 9 8.71 -10.88 -11.35
CA ASP A 9 7.98 -10.56 -12.58
C ASP A 9 7.05 -9.37 -12.35
N ILE A 10 7.25 -8.29 -13.12
CA ILE A 10 6.44 -7.06 -13.04
C ILE A 10 5.06 -7.22 -13.70
N ALA A 11 4.88 -8.19 -14.61
CA ALA A 11 3.62 -8.42 -15.30
C ALA A 11 2.50 -8.86 -14.35
N LEU A 12 2.85 -9.41 -13.18
CA LEU A 12 1.90 -9.82 -12.15
C LEU A 12 1.29 -8.64 -11.37
N ALA A 13 1.75 -7.41 -11.57
CA ALA A 13 1.26 -6.24 -10.82
C ALA A 13 -0.27 -6.03 -10.92
N GLY A 14 -0.86 -6.29 -12.10
CA GLY A 14 -2.31 -6.16 -12.29
C GLY A 14 -3.10 -7.19 -11.49
N PHE A 15 -2.62 -8.44 -11.41
CA PHE A 15 -3.23 -9.48 -10.59
C PHE A 15 -3.03 -9.20 -9.10
N GLY A 16 -1.81 -8.86 -8.68
CA GLY A 16 -1.50 -8.53 -7.30
C GLY A 16 -2.32 -7.35 -6.77
N ARG A 17 -2.63 -6.35 -7.60
CA ARG A 17 -3.52 -5.24 -7.22
C ARG A 17 -4.93 -5.72 -6.87
N ARG A 18 -5.50 -6.63 -7.66
CA ARG A 18 -6.85 -7.19 -7.40
C ARG A 18 -6.89 -7.96 -6.09
N GLU A 19 -5.86 -8.75 -5.82
CA GLU A 19 -5.75 -9.48 -4.55
C GLU A 19 -5.62 -8.53 -3.35
N ILE A 20 -4.86 -7.43 -3.49
CA ILE A 20 -4.77 -6.39 -2.45
C ILE A 20 -6.14 -5.75 -2.20
N GLU A 21 -6.90 -5.43 -3.25
CA GLU A 21 -8.25 -4.85 -3.13
C GLU A 21 -9.20 -5.79 -2.37
N ILE A 22 -9.13 -7.10 -2.64
CA ILE A 22 -9.89 -8.11 -1.88
C ILE A 22 -9.40 -8.15 -0.42
N ALA A 23 -8.09 -8.13 -0.19
CA ALA A 23 -7.54 -8.17 1.16
C ALA A 23 -7.95 -6.94 1.99
N GLU A 24 -8.10 -5.76 1.38
CA GLU A 24 -8.55 -4.55 2.09
C GLU A 24 -9.94 -4.71 2.73
N THR A 25 -10.84 -5.52 2.15
CA THR A 25 -12.15 -5.80 2.76
C THR A 25 -12.04 -6.63 4.04
N GLU A 26 -10.98 -7.44 4.17
CA GLU A 26 -10.69 -8.29 5.32
C GLU A 26 -9.74 -7.61 6.33
N MET A 27 -9.33 -6.35 6.08
CA MET A 27 -8.40 -5.60 6.94
C MET A 27 -9.02 -4.29 7.47
N PRO A 28 -10.18 -4.33 8.17
CA PRO A 28 -10.92 -3.12 8.55
C PRO A 28 -10.12 -2.16 9.44
N GLY A 29 -9.23 -2.68 10.30
CA GLY A 29 -8.38 -1.85 11.15
C GLY A 29 -7.38 -1.00 10.37
N LEU A 30 -6.76 -1.54 9.32
CA LEU A 30 -5.85 -0.77 8.48
C LEU A 30 -6.60 0.29 7.66
N MET A 31 -7.80 -0.05 7.18
CA MET A 31 -8.62 0.88 6.42
C MET A 31 -9.12 2.04 7.28
N ALA A 32 -9.53 1.76 8.53
CA ALA A 32 -9.92 2.79 9.50
C ALA A 32 -8.78 3.77 9.79
N LEU A 33 -7.54 3.28 9.99
CA LEU A 33 -6.36 4.14 10.19
C LEU A 33 -6.08 5.02 8.98
N ARG A 34 -6.26 4.50 7.76
CA ARG A 34 -6.10 5.29 6.53
C ARG A 34 -7.14 6.41 6.44
N GLU A 35 -8.39 6.13 6.81
CA GLU A 35 -9.47 7.14 6.83
C GLU A 35 -9.21 8.22 7.87
N GLU A 36 -8.92 7.83 9.12
CA GLU A 36 -8.72 8.75 10.24
C GLU A 36 -7.51 9.68 10.04
N TYR A 37 -6.36 9.13 9.63
CA TYR A 37 -5.09 9.86 9.58
C TYR A 37 -4.69 10.32 8.17
N GLY A 38 -5.47 9.97 7.14
CA GLY A 38 -5.18 10.30 5.75
C GLY A 38 -5.00 11.80 5.50
N ALA A 39 -5.85 12.64 6.08
CA ALA A 39 -5.73 14.09 5.96
C ALA A 39 -4.58 14.69 6.78
N ALA A 40 -4.31 14.14 7.97
CA ALA A 40 -3.29 14.63 8.88
C ALA A 40 -1.86 14.33 8.40
N GLN A 41 -1.68 13.31 7.56
CA GLN A 41 -0.38 12.88 7.04
C GLN A 41 0.70 12.73 8.14
N PRO A 42 0.43 11.99 9.24
CA PRO A 42 1.31 11.96 10.41
C PRO A 42 2.70 11.36 10.14
N LEU A 43 2.85 10.57 9.07
CA LEU A 43 4.11 9.97 8.65
C LEU A 43 4.87 10.80 7.61
N LYS A 44 4.46 12.05 7.36
CA LYS A 44 5.13 12.92 6.39
C LYS A 44 6.59 13.14 6.78
N GLY A 45 7.50 12.69 5.92
CA GLY A 45 8.95 12.80 6.11
C GLY A 45 9.59 11.63 6.87
N ALA A 46 8.78 10.69 7.38
CA ALA A 46 9.29 9.46 7.98
C ALA A 46 9.95 8.57 6.91
N ARG A 47 11.06 7.91 7.27
CA ARG A 47 11.73 6.89 6.43
C ARG A 47 11.57 5.54 7.12
N ILE A 48 10.64 4.74 6.61
CA ILE A 48 10.35 3.39 7.11
C ILE A 48 11.11 2.42 6.21
N ALA A 49 11.95 1.57 6.81
CA ALA A 49 12.79 0.60 6.11
C ALA A 49 12.05 -0.71 5.81
#